data_AF-A0A7C6Y758-F1
#
_entry.id   AF-A0A7C6Y758-F1
#
_cell.length_a   1.000
_cell.length_b   1.000
_cell.length_c   1.000
_cell.angle_alpha   90.00
_cell.angle_beta   90.00
_cell.angle_gamma   90.00
#
_symmetry.space_group_name_H-M   'P 1'
#
loop_
_entity.id
_entity.type
_entity.pdbx_description
1 polymer ?
#
loop_
_entity_poly.entity_id
_entity_poly.type
_entity_poly.pdbx_seq_one_letter_code
_entity_poly.pdbx_strand_id
1 'polypeptide(L)'
;MQLSIKSAVNSFNYSAEQALNILTSLENELGNITVNNQPIKQLKEIIINNKLAFDNLENSQKLGVLHNNLYFSNIFYLPAISGVKLISPLGNGDNLFGDVRLDYAMLKLNYALKIEQIEKELFRFSNTSENNFNLIWLCDQLPTDEFDKIIGEYQNIYNVNLLTVLLAINKLPALNSNQQVALIYSILENISI
;
A
#
# COMPACT_ATOMS: atom_id res chain seq x y z
N MET A 1 -4.86 2.03 -38.60
CA MET A 1 -5.68 2.33 -37.42
C MET A 1 -4.73 2.48 -36.24
N GLN A 2 -4.27 3.70 -35.95
CA GLN A 2 -3.44 3.98 -34.78
C GLN A 2 -4.37 4.09 -33.57
N LEU A 3 -4.43 3.04 -32.75
CA LEU A 3 -4.99 3.16 -31.41
C LEU A 3 -4.04 4.07 -30.63
N SER A 4 -4.48 5.30 -30.35
CA SER A 4 -3.74 6.20 -29.49
C SER A 4 -3.67 5.57 -28.10
N ILE A 5 -2.48 5.15 -27.68
CA ILE A 5 -2.17 4.60 -26.35
C ILE A 5 -2.68 5.51 -25.20
N LYS A 6 -3.02 6.77 -25.49
CA LYS A 6 -3.60 7.73 -24.55
C LYS A 6 -5.00 7.37 -23.99
N SER A 7 -5.79 6.50 -24.61
CA SER A 7 -7.16 6.20 -24.11
C SER A 7 -7.28 4.95 -23.24
N ALA A 8 -6.19 4.19 -23.07
CA ALA A 8 -6.18 2.90 -22.36
C ALA A 8 -5.17 2.89 -21.20
N VAL A 9 -4.90 4.05 -20.60
CA VAL A 9 -4.10 4.12 -19.38
C VAL A 9 -5.08 4.28 -18.23
N ASN A 10 -5.27 3.21 -17.48
CA ASN A 10 -5.99 3.26 -16.23
C ASN A 10 -5.18 4.17 -15.29
N SER A 11 -5.56 5.44 -15.22
CA SER A 11 -4.93 6.39 -14.31
C SER A 11 -5.43 6.05 -12.91
N PHE A 12 -4.72 5.17 -12.20
CA PHE A 12 -4.72 5.28 -10.75
C PHE A 12 -4.28 6.71 -10.46
N ASN A 13 -5.23 7.56 -10.07
CA ASN A 13 -4.97 8.98 -9.94
C ASN A 13 -4.17 9.15 -8.65
N TYR A 14 -2.87 9.42 -8.78
CA TYR A 14 -1.93 9.51 -7.66
C TYR A 14 -2.09 10.83 -6.90
N SER A 15 -3.31 11.13 -6.44
CA SER A 15 -3.61 12.45 -5.89
C SER A 15 -3.40 12.48 -4.39
N ALA A 16 -2.43 13.28 -3.94
CA ALA A 16 -2.30 13.63 -2.53
C ALA A 16 -3.60 14.25 -1.98
N GLU A 17 -4.34 15.00 -2.79
CA GLU A 17 -5.61 15.60 -2.41
C GLU A 17 -6.67 14.55 -2.08
N GLN A 18 -6.79 13.50 -2.89
CA GLN A 18 -7.70 12.38 -2.60
C GLN A 18 -7.33 11.68 -1.29
N ALA A 19 -6.03 11.42 -1.07
CA ALA A 19 -5.55 10.84 0.17
C ALA A 19 -5.87 11.72 1.39
N LEU A 20 -5.67 13.04 1.28
CA LEU A 20 -5.98 14.00 2.35
C LEU A 20 -7.48 14.06 2.66
N ASN A 21 -8.34 13.90 1.66
CA ASN A 21 -9.79 13.87 1.86
C ASN A 21 -10.22 12.63 2.64
N ILE A 22 -9.68 11.45 2.30
CA ILE A 22 -9.92 10.19 3.04
C ILE A 22 -9.45 10.33 4.49
N LEU A 23 -8.22 10.81 4.70
CA LEU A 23 -7.66 10.95 6.04
C LEU A 23 -8.43 11.97 6.89
N THR A 24 -8.90 13.07 6.29
CA THR A 24 -9.70 14.08 7.00
C THR A 24 -11.05 13.52 7.47
N SER A 25 -11.66 12.63 6.68
CA SER A 25 -12.87 11.91 7.11
C SER A 25 -12.59 11.04 8.33
N LEU A 26 -11.48 10.29 8.31
CA LEU A 26 -11.11 9.33 9.35
C LEU A 26 -10.61 9.98 10.65
N GLU A 27 -9.94 11.13 10.58
CA GLU A 27 -9.43 11.84 11.77
C GLU A 27 -10.55 12.18 12.76
N ASN A 28 -11.74 12.51 12.25
CA ASN A 28 -12.90 12.81 13.08
C ASN A 28 -13.46 11.57 13.79
N GLU A 29 -13.23 10.38 13.24
CA GLU A 29 -13.74 9.11 13.75
C GLU A 29 -12.74 8.45 14.72
N LEU A 30 -11.44 8.55 14.43
CA LEU A 30 -10.40 7.85 15.16
C LEU A 30 -9.89 8.61 16.39
N GLY A 31 -10.06 9.93 16.49
CA GLY A 31 -9.61 10.71 17.65
C GLY A 31 -8.10 10.59 17.94
N ASN A 32 -7.69 10.79 19.20
CA ASN A 32 -6.29 10.71 19.63
C ASN A 32 -5.93 9.27 20.09
N ILE A 33 -5.91 8.32 19.16
CA ILE A 33 -5.46 6.95 19.44
C ILE A 33 -3.92 6.88 19.41
N THR A 34 -3.39 6.09 20.33
CA THR A 34 -1.97 5.69 20.37
C THR A 34 -1.88 4.17 20.23
N VAL A 35 -1.00 3.70 19.35
CA VAL A 35 -0.69 2.27 19.16
C VAL A 35 0.79 2.05 19.40
N ASN A 36 1.15 1.10 20.28
CA ASN A 36 2.54 0.85 20.68
C ASN A 36 3.29 2.15 21.09
N ASN A 37 2.60 3.04 21.83
CA ASN A 37 3.07 4.37 22.23
C ASN A 37 3.33 5.37 21.09
N GLN A 38 2.86 5.11 19.87
CA GLN A 38 2.93 6.03 18.73
C GLN A 38 1.55 6.61 18.36
N PRO A 39 1.41 7.94 18.19
CA PRO A 39 0.15 8.55 17.82
C PRO A 39 -0.16 8.33 16.34
N ILE A 40 -1.39 7.93 16.02
CA ILE A 40 -1.78 7.65 14.62
C ILE A 40 -2.04 8.91 13.77
N LYS A 41 -2.09 10.10 14.40
CA LYS A 41 -2.38 11.39 13.75
C LYS A 41 -1.30 11.85 12.75
N GLN A 42 -0.13 11.20 12.74
CA GLN A 42 1.02 11.63 11.93
C GLN A 42 0.85 11.42 10.42
N LEU A 43 -0.02 10.51 9.98
CA LEU A 43 -0.09 10.14 8.56
C LEU A 43 -0.48 11.31 7.65
N LYS A 44 -1.41 12.16 8.09
CA LYS A 44 -1.81 13.34 7.31
C LYS A 44 -0.68 14.34 7.12
N GLU A 45 0.12 14.56 8.16
CA GLU A 45 1.29 15.44 8.10
C GLU A 45 2.34 14.91 7.11
N ILE A 46 2.55 13.59 7.07
CA ILE A 46 3.43 12.94 6.09
C ILE A 46 2.96 13.22 4.66
N ILE A 47 1.65 13.10 4.39
CA ILE A 47 1.09 13.40 3.05
C ILE A 47 1.26 14.88 2.70
N ILE A 48 1.01 15.79 3.64
CA ILE A 48 1.18 17.24 3.42
C ILE A 48 2.64 17.56 3.10
N ASN A 49 3.57 17.06 3.90
CA ASN A 49 5.00 17.34 3.76
C ASN A 49 5.58 16.78 2.46
N ASN A 50 5.01 15.69 1.95
CA ASN A 50 5.44 15.04 0.72
C ASN A 50 4.52 15.33 -0.48
N LYS A 51 3.59 16.30 -0.38
CA LYS A 51 2.58 16.56 -1.41
C LYS A 51 3.16 16.71 -2.82
N LEU A 52 4.23 17.50 -2.96
CA LEU A 52 4.90 17.68 -4.25
C LEU A 52 5.48 16.37 -4.80
N ALA A 53 5.98 15.49 -3.95
CA ALA A 53 6.51 14.21 -4.38
C ALA A 53 5.40 13.28 -4.88
N PHE A 54 4.26 13.25 -4.19
CA PHE A 54 3.06 12.54 -4.63
C PHE A 54 2.55 13.07 -5.97
N ASP A 55 2.39 14.39 -6.09
CA ASP A 55 1.90 15.03 -7.32
C ASP A 55 2.85 14.77 -8.51
N ASN A 56 4.13 14.52 -8.27
CA ASN A 56 5.13 14.18 -9.30
C ASN A 56 5.16 12.70 -9.70
N LEU A 57 4.41 11.81 -9.03
CA LEU A 57 4.35 10.39 -9.42
C LEU A 57 3.78 10.21 -10.82
N GLU A 58 2.75 10.98 -11.18
CA GLU A 58 2.11 10.93 -12.50
C GLU A 58 3.09 11.29 -13.63
N ASN A 59 3.94 12.30 -13.41
CA ASN A 59 4.93 12.75 -14.39
C ASN A 59 6.10 11.77 -14.57
N SER A 60 6.25 10.78 -13.70
CA SER A 60 7.37 9.83 -13.67
C SER A 60 6.96 8.38 -13.94
N GLN A 61 5.76 8.17 -14.49
CA GLN A 61 5.20 6.84 -14.76
C GLN A 61 6.13 5.98 -15.63
N LYS A 62 6.25 4.70 -15.25
CA LYS A 62 6.93 3.69 -16.04
C LYS A 62 5.89 2.75 -16.64
N LEU A 63 5.46 3.07 -17.85
CA LEU A 63 4.35 2.35 -18.48
C LEU A 63 4.76 0.94 -18.92
N GLY A 64 3.92 -0.04 -18.60
CA GLY A 64 4.10 -1.44 -18.95
C GLY A 64 2.85 -2.25 -18.64
N VAL A 65 2.96 -3.57 -18.80
CA VAL A 65 1.86 -4.49 -18.51
C VAL A 65 1.75 -4.70 -17.01
N LEU A 66 0.55 -4.54 -16.46
CA LEU A 66 0.23 -4.72 -15.05
C LEU A 66 -0.45 -6.07 -14.81
N HIS A 67 -0.09 -6.70 -13.71
CA HIS A 67 -0.91 -7.72 -13.07
C HIS A 67 -2.11 -7.10 -12.37
N ASN A 68 -1.91 -5.92 -11.75
CA ASN A 68 -2.93 -5.09 -11.12
C ASN A 68 -3.71 -5.81 -9.99
N ASN A 69 -3.09 -6.85 -9.44
CA ASN A 69 -3.56 -7.65 -8.30
C ASN A 69 -2.40 -8.45 -7.69
N LEU A 70 -1.19 -7.87 -7.71
CA LEU A 70 0.03 -8.60 -7.39
C LEU A 70 0.26 -8.64 -5.87
N TYR A 71 -0.51 -9.50 -5.19
CA TYR A 71 -0.33 -9.86 -3.79
C TYR A 71 0.29 -11.25 -3.68
N PHE A 72 0.87 -11.61 -2.53
CA PHE A 72 1.52 -12.93 -2.38
C PHE A 72 0.53 -14.09 -2.50
N SER A 73 -0.75 -13.92 -2.17
CA SER A 73 -1.77 -14.94 -2.43
C SER A 73 -1.96 -15.27 -3.92
N ASN A 74 -1.51 -14.40 -4.81
CA ASN A 74 -1.58 -14.56 -6.27
C ASN A 74 -0.25 -15.00 -6.89
N ILE A 75 0.73 -15.38 -6.07
CA ILE A 75 2.07 -15.81 -6.49
C ILE A 75 2.28 -17.25 -6.06
N PHE A 76 2.43 -18.15 -7.03
CA PHE A 76 2.68 -19.57 -6.79
C PHE A 76 4.09 -19.94 -7.20
N TYR A 77 4.89 -20.42 -6.25
CA TYR A 77 6.15 -21.06 -6.59
C TYR A 77 5.88 -22.47 -7.13
N LEU A 78 6.49 -22.80 -8.27
CA LEU A 78 6.42 -24.09 -8.94
C LEU A 78 7.79 -24.78 -8.82
N PRO A 79 7.99 -25.66 -7.81
CA PRO A 79 9.29 -26.28 -7.56
C PRO A 79 9.84 -27.06 -8.75
N ALA A 80 8.95 -27.73 -9.51
CA ALA A 80 9.33 -28.56 -10.65
C ALA A 80 10.07 -27.79 -11.75
N ILE A 81 9.84 -26.48 -11.87
CA ILE A 81 10.50 -25.63 -12.87
C ILE A 81 11.35 -24.53 -12.21
N SER A 82 11.51 -24.56 -10.88
CA SER A 82 12.12 -23.47 -10.10
C SER A 82 11.59 -22.09 -10.49
N GLY A 83 10.30 -22.02 -10.78
CA GLY A 83 9.66 -20.85 -11.39
C GLY A 83 8.52 -20.33 -10.56
N VAL A 84 8.00 -19.17 -10.97
CA VAL A 84 6.84 -18.54 -10.34
C VAL A 84 5.72 -18.42 -11.36
N LYS A 85 4.51 -18.74 -10.94
CA LYS A 85 3.28 -18.50 -11.68
C LYS A 85 2.47 -17.41 -10.98
N LEU A 86 2.18 -16.35 -11.72
CA LEU A 86 1.25 -15.31 -11.30
C LEU A 86 -0.16 -15.71 -11.72
N ILE A 87 -1.14 -15.55 -10.83
CA ILE A 87 -2.54 -15.90 -11.10
C ILE A 87 -3.48 -14.75 -10.78
N SER A 88 -4.70 -14.82 -11.30
CA SER A 88 -5.76 -13.86 -10.98
C SER A 88 -5.38 -12.38 -11.27
N PRO A 89 -4.82 -12.06 -12.45
CA PRO A 89 -4.60 -10.66 -12.81
C PRO A 89 -5.96 -9.95 -12.91
N LEU A 90 -6.02 -8.69 -12.44
CA LEU A 90 -7.23 -7.88 -12.54
C LEU A 90 -7.10 -6.90 -13.71
N GLY A 91 -7.86 -7.15 -14.77
CA GLY A 91 -7.89 -6.25 -15.91
C GLY A 91 -8.39 -6.96 -17.16
N ASN A 92 -9.00 -6.18 -18.05
CA ASN A 92 -9.41 -6.58 -19.38
C ASN A 92 -8.89 -5.53 -20.36
N GLY A 93 -8.31 -5.95 -21.49
CA GLY A 93 -7.87 -5.10 -22.61
C GLY A 93 -7.17 -3.80 -22.22
N ASP A 94 -7.96 -2.77 -21.95
CA ASP A 94 -7.56 -1.40 -21.63
C ASP A 94 -6.97 -1.22 -20.21
N ASN A 95 -7.23 -2.11 -19.26
CA ASN A 95 -6.72 -2.00 -17.89
C ASN A 95 -5.41 -2.79 -17.64
N LEU A 96 -4.88 -3.43 -18.69
CA LEU A 96 -3.63 -4.19 -18.64
C LEU A 96 -2.39 -3.31 -18.71
N PHE A 97 -2.51 -2.04 -19.11
CA PHE A 97 -1.35 -1.17 -19.32
C PHE A 97 -1.39 0.02 -18.35
N GLY A 98 -0.30 0.24 -17.63
CA GLY A 98 -0.19 1.32 -16.65
C GLY A 98 1.19 1.38 -16.01
N ASP A 99 1.30 2.10 -14.91
CA ASP A 99 2.58 2.29 -14.24
C ASP A 99 3.02 1.04 -13.47
N VAL A 100 4.05 0.35 -13.96
CA VAL A 100 4.51 -0.95 -13.42
C VAL A 100 4.91 -0.87 -11.95
N ARG A 101 5.24 0.33 -11.45
CA ARG A 101 5.53 0.58 -10.04
C ARG A 101 4.36 0.21 -9.12
N LEU A 102 3.12 0.19 -9.62
CA LEU A 102 1.93 -0.23 -8.88
C LEU A 102 2.01 -1.68 -8.40
N ASP A 103 2.47 -2.60 -9.24
CA ASP A 103 2.59 -4.02 -8.88
C ASP A 103 3.64 -4.22 -7.78
N TYR A 104 4.75 -3.49 -7.86
CA TYR A 104 5.76 -3.45 -6.77
C TYR A 104 5.16 -2.86 -5.49
N ALA A 105 4.37 -1.80 -5.60
CA ALA A 105 3.73 -1.17 -4.46
C ALA A 105 2.64 -2.05 -3.81
N MET A 106 1.94 -2.88 -4.59
CA MET A 106 0.98 -3.89 -4.09
C MET A 106 1.69 -5.02 -3.34
N LEU A 107 2.83 -5.50 -3.84
CA LEU A 107 3.66 -6.44 -3.10
C LEU A 107 4.12 -5.83 -1.77
N LYS A 108 4.52 -4.55 -1.80
CA LYS A 108 4.90 -3.82 -0.58
C LYS A 108 3.77 -3.60 0.40
N LEU A 109 2.57 -3.31 -0.10
CA LEU A 109 1.35 -3.26 0.70
C LEU A 109 1.09 -4.61 1.40
N ASN A 110 1.47 -5.73 0.79
CA ASN A 110 1.37 -7.04 1.41
C ASN A 110 2.46 -7.30 2.45
N TYR A 111 3.74 -7.18 2.08
CA TYR A 111 4.81 -7.64 2.95
C TYR A 111 5.12 -6.66 4.09
N ALA A 112 5.13 -5.34 3.82
CA ALA A 112 5.46 -4.31 4.80
C ALA A 112 4.25 -3.88 5.61
N LEU A 113 3.11 -3.68 4.93
CA LEU A 113 1.90 -3.16 5.57
C LEU A 113 0.91 -4.25 5.99
N LYS A 114 1.22 -5.53 5.70
CA LYS A 114 0.44 -6.69 6.14
C LYS A 114 -1.05 -6.62 5.74
N ILE A 115 -1.35 -6.05 4.57
CA ILE A 115 -2.76 -5.78 4.17
C ILE A 115 -3.61 -7.05 4.15
N GLU A 116 -3.09 -8.18 3.68
CA GLU A 116 -3.86 -9.43 3.63
C GLU A 116 -4.09 -10.02 5.02
N GLN A 117 -3.16 -9.79 5.96
CA GLN A 117 -3.32 -10.16 7.36
C GLN A 117 -4.35 -9.24 8.04
N ILE A 118 -4.34 -7.94 7.73
CA ILE A 118 -5.33 -6.97 8.21
C ILE A 118 -6.73 -7.33 7.69
N GLU A 119 -6.87 -7.56 6.39
CA GLU A 119 -8.13 -7.96 5.74
C GLU A 119 -8.68 -9.27 6.32
N LYS A 120 -7.82 -10.18 6.79
CA LYS A 120 -8.18 -11.44 7.46
C LYS A 120 -8.22 -11.37 8.99
N GLU A 121 -8.05 -10.18 9.57
CA GLU A 121 -8.05 -9.94 11.03
C GLU A 121 -7.04 -10.82 11.80
N LEU A 122 -5.87 -11.08 11.22
CA LEU A 122 -4.77 -11.83 11.84
C LEU A 122 -3.93 -10.96 12.79
N PHE A 123 -4.62 -10.16 13.62
CA PHE A 123 -4.04 -9.29 14.63
C PHE A 123 -5.02 -9.12 15.78
N ARG A 124 -4.53 -8.60 16.92
CA ARG A 124 -5.39 -8.17 18.02
C ARG A 124 -4.82 -6.95 18.72
N PHE A 125 -5.70 -6.15 19.30
CA PHE A 125 -5.32 -5.11 20.24
C PHE A 125 -5.34 -5.63 21.66
N SER A 126 -4.32 -5.31 22.45
CA SER A 126 -4.37 -5.42 23.91
C SER A 126 -4.44 -4.03 24.52
N ASN A 127 -5.51 -3.73 25.26
CA ASN A 127 -5.68 -2.43 25.90
C ASN A 127 -4.66 -2.23 27.02
N THR A 128 -4.06 -1.04 27.04
CA THR A 128 -3.25 -0.57 28.17
C THR A 128 -3.96 0.54 28.94
N SER A 129 -4.73 1.39 28.24
CA SER A 129 -5.65 2.40 28.82
C SER A 129 -6.71 2.83 27.78
N GLU A 130 -7.63 3.73 28.17
CA GLU A 130 -8.46 4.45 27.19
C GLU A 130 -7.55 5.11 26.15
N ASN A 131 -7.79 4.82 24.86
CA ASN A 131 -7.02 5.30 23.70
C ASN A 131 -5.55 4.84 23.57
N ASN A 132 -5.08 3.89 24.38
CA ASN A 132 -3.74 3.32 24.23
C ASN A 132 -3.78 1.79 24.07
N PHE A 133 -3.33 1.32 22.91
CA PHE A 133 -3.41 -0.07 22.50
C PHE A 133 -2.02 -0.60 22.16
N ASN A 134 -1.77 -1.87 22.45
CA ASN A 134 -0.67 -2.57 21.78
C ASN A 134 -1.23 -3.40 20.64
N LEU A 135 -0.61 -3.32 19.47
CA LEU A 135 -0.94 -4.15 18.32
C LEU A 135 -0.08 -5.41 18.35
N ILE A 136 -0.74 -6.58 18.36
CA ILE A 136 -0.09 -7.88 18.35
C ILE A 136 -0.47 -8.60 17.05
N TRP A 137 0.53 -8.91 16.23
CA TRP A 137 0.38 -9.74 15.04
C TRP A 137 0.29 -11.21 15.42
N LEU A 138 -0.66 -11.95 14.81
CA LEU A 138 -0.84 -13.38 15.06
C LEU A 138 -0.02 -14.26 14.12
N CYS A 139 0.81 -13.65 13.28
CA CYS A 139 1.69 -14.30 12.33
C CYS A 139 3.06 -13.62 12.33
N ASP A 140 4.07 -14.38 11.92
CA ASP A 140 5.44 -13.90 11.84
C ASP A 140 5.59 -12.72 10.86
N GLN A 141 6.57 -11.88 11.16
CA GLN A 141 6.94 -10.76 10.30
C GLN A 141 7.86 -11.23 9.18
N LEU A 142 7.61 -10.76 7.96
CA LEU A 142 8.51 -10.96 6.84
C LEU A 142 9.69 -9.98 6.93
N PRO A 143 10.91 -10.35 6.49
CA PRO A 143 12.07 -9.46 6.51
C PRO A 143 11.91 -8.35 5.46
N THR A 144 11.60 -7.14 5.93
CA THR A 144 11.26 -5.99 5.07
C THR A 144 12.45 -5.46 4.26
N ASP A 145 13.63 -5.42 4.88
CA ASP A 145 14.81 -4.75 4.33
C ASP A 145 15.38 -5.48 3.10
N GLU A 146 15.29 -6.81 3.09
CA GLU A 146 15.76 -7.62 1.97
C GLU A 146 14.92 -7.37 0.71
N PHE A 147 13.61 -7.21 0.88
CA PHE A 147 12.71 -6.96 -0.22
C PHE A 147 12.92 -5.56 -0.80
N ASP A 148 13.10 -4.54 0.05
CA ASP A 148 13.40 -3.18 -0.41
C ASP A 148 14.71 -3.08 -1.16
N LYS A 149 15.73 -3.83 -0.71
CA LYS A 149 16.99 -3.95 -1.43
C LYS A 149 16.77 -4.52 -2.83
N ILE A 150 16.02 -5.62 -2.95
CA ILE A 150 15.74 -6.26 -4.25
C ILE A 150 14.92 -5.32 -5.16
N ILE A 151 13.86 -4.69 -4.66
CA ILE A 151 13.08 -3.73 -5.46
C ILE A 151 13.96 -2.55 -5.89
N GLY A 152 14.81 -2.06 -4.99
CA GLY A 152 15.72 -0.94 -5.24
C GLY A 152 16.67 -1.15 -6.42
N GLU A 153 16.95 -2.41 -6.80
CA GLU A 153 17.73 -2.74 -7.98
C GLU A 153 16.99 -2.46 -9.30
N TYR A 154 15.65 -2.45 -9.27
CA TYR A 154 14.81 -2.28 -10.47
C TYR A 154 14.02 -0.96 -10.48
N GLN A 155 13.70 -0.42 -9.30
CA GLN A 155 12.83 0.74 -9.14
C GLN A 155 13.38 1.72 -8.10
N ASN A 156 13.01 2.99 -8.24
CA ASN A 156 13.25 3.98 -7.20
C ASN A 156 12.34 3.65 -6.00
N ILE A 157 12.95 3.19 -4.90
CA ILE A 157 12.21 2.72 -3.72
C ILE A 157 11.37 3.83 -3.08
N TYR A 158 11.82 5.08 -3.12
CA TYR A 158 11.06 6.21 -2.60
C TYR A 158 9.73 6.39 -3.34
N ASN A 159 9.74 6.31 -4.68
CA ASN A 159 8.50 6.35 -5.46
C ASN A 159 7.59 5.15 -5.17
N VAL A 160 8.15 3.95 -4.98
CA VAL A 160 7.37 2.76 -4.60
C VAL A 160 6.74 2.97 -3.21
N ASN A 161 7.46 3.55 -2.25
CA ASN A 161 6.94 3.88 -0.93
C ASN A 161 5.77 4.85 -1.00
N LEU A 162 5.89 5.94 -1.76
CA LEU A 162 4.79 6.88 -1.98
C LEU A 162 3.57 6.17 -2.58
N LEU A 163 3.77 5.34 -3.61
CA LEU A 163 2.69 4.58 -4.22
C LEU A 163 2.03 3.60 -3.24
N THR A 164 2.82 2.91 -2.41
CA THR A 164 2.30 2.02 -1.38
C THR A 164 1.45 2.77 -0.36
N VAL A 165 1.88 3.95 0.07
CA VAL A 165 1.10 4.80 0.99
C VAL A 165 -0.23 5.22 0.36
N LEU A 166 -0.23 5.65 -0.91
CA LEU A 166 -1.47 5.99 -1.61
C LEU A 166 -2.40 4.79 -1.74
N LEU A 167 -1.88 3.62 -2.10
CA LEU A 167 -2.67 2.38 -2.19
C LEU A 167 -3.26 2.00 -0.83
N ALA A 168 -2.49 2.11 0.25
CA ALA A 168 -2.94 1.83 1.60
C ALA A 168 -4.05 2.79 2.04
N ILE A 169 -3.89 4.10 1.81
CA ILE A 169 -4.92 5.09 2.15
C ILE A 169 -6.21 4.83 1.39
N ASN A 170 -6.12 4.48 0.11
CA ASN A 170 -7.29 4.14 -0.71
C ASN A 170 -8.03 2.88 -0.23
N LYS A 171 -7.38 1.99 0.53
CA LYS A 171 -8.02 0.81 1.13
C LYS A 171 -8.82 1.15 2.40
N LEU A 172 -8.47 2.20 3.14
CA LEU A 172 -9.05 2.53 4.45
C LEU A 172 -10.60 2.60 4.45
N PRO A 173 -11.28 3.21 3.47
CA PRO A 173 -12.74 3.31 3.50
C PRO A 173 -13.48 1.96 3.44
N ALA A 174 -12.82 0.91 2.94
CA ALA A 174 -13.41 -0.43 2.86
C ALA A 174 -13.13 -1.30 4.10
N LEU A 175 -12.30 -0.82 5.02
CA LEU A 175 -11.88 -1.53 6.22
C LEU A 175 -12.74 -1.13 7.43
N ASN A 176 -12.89 -2.05 8.39
CA ASN A 176 -13.50 -1.71 9.67
C ASN A 176 -12.54 -0.89 10.56
N SER A 177 -13.04 -0.30 11.66
CA SER A 177 -12.24 0.60 12.49
C SER A 177 -10.95 -0.03 13.04
N ASN A 178 -10.98 -1.29 13.46
CA ASN A 178 -9.78 -1.98 13.96
C ASN A 178 -8.75 -2.18 12.84
N GLN A 179 -9.21 -2.56 11.66
CA GLN A 179 -8.36 -2.74 10.47
C GLN A 179 -7.77 -1.41 10.00
N GLN A 180 -8.53 -0.32 10.03
CA GLN A 180 -8.05 1.03 9.71
C GLN A 180 -6.91 1.45 10.65
N VAL A 181 -7.09 1.28 11.97
CA VAL A 181 -6.05 1.59 12.96
C VAL A 181 -4.80 0.75 12.73
N ALA A 182 -4.95 -0.56 12.49
CA ALA A 182 -3.83 -1.45 12.22
C ALA A 182 -3.07 -1.05 10.93
N LEU A 183 -3.79 -0.67 9.87
CA LEU A 183 -3.18 -0.24 8.62
C LEU A 183 -2.44 1.10 8.77
N ILE A 184 -3.04 2.08 9.43
CA ILE A 184 -2.39 3.38 9.69
C ILE A 184 -1.12 3.18 10.51
N TYR A 185 -1.18 2.39 11.59
CA TYR A 185 0.01 2.07 12.38
C TYR A 185 1.10 1.38 11.53
N SER A 186 0.71 0.41 10.70
CA SER A 186 1.66 -0.30 9.83
C SER A 186 2.35 0.64 8.84
N ILE A 187 1.63 1.64 8.29
CA ILE A 187 2.22 2.68 7.43
C ILE A 187 3.29 3.46 8.18
N LEU A 188 2.96 3.97 9.36
CA LEU A 188 3.86 4.80 10.18
C LEU A 188 5.11 4.04 10.64
N GLU A 189 4.98 2.75 10.90
CA GLU A 189 6.08 1.91 11.39
C GLU A 189 7.02 1.45 10.25
N ASN A 190 6.47 1.16 9.06
CA ASN A 190 7.20 0.41 8.04
C ASN A 190 7.51 1.20 6.76
N ILE A 191 7.02 2.43 6.61
CA ILE A 191 7.29 3.25 5.43
C ILE A 191 8.01 4.54 5.80
N SER A 192 9.28 4.63 5.41
CA SER A 192 10.06 5.87 5.46
C SER A 192 9.85 6.66 4.16
N ILE A 193 9.26 7.85 4.26
CA ILE A 193 9.10 8.85 3.19
C ILE A 193 9.34 10.26 3.70
#